data_AF-A0A972EHL9-F1
#
_entry.id   AF-A0A972EHL9-F1
#
_cell.length_a   1.000
_cell.length_b   1.000
_cell.length_c   1.000
_cell.angle_alpha   90.00
_cell.angle_beta   90.00
_cell.angle_gamma   90.00
#
_symmetry.space_group_name_H-M   'P 1'
#
loop_
_entity.id
_entity.type
_entity.pdbx_description
1 polymer ?
#
loop_
_entity_poly.entity_id
_entity_poly.type
_entity_poly.pdbx_seq_one_letter_code
_entity_poly.pdbx_strand_id
1 'polypeptide(L)'
;MENNITLLNTILMIVLILLITLMIFKERKSGSRINCHGKQNNEEAHPNDIFAINNKIVTDKIAELEQEILKLKKENNRTISQYEKNNSLTDEHNTNNNFGQVLNHNLFKEKNSNIINLYKQGAPKKEIAKILNKSIREVEMVINLAK
;
A
#
# COMPACT_ATOMS: atom_id res chain seq x y z
N MET A 1 54.86 -38.06 -45.57
CA MET A 1 54.94 -38.12 -44.09
C MET A 1 54.24 -36.93 -43.47
N GLU A 2 54.44 -35.72 -44.01
CA GLU A 2 53.79 -34.47 -43.56
C GLU A 2 52.25 -34.52 -43.54
N ASN A 3 51.61 -35.11 -44.55
CA ASN A 3 50.14 -35.24 -44.59
C ASN A 3 49.56 -36.10 -43.47
N ASN A 4 50.32 -37.09 -42.97
CA ASN A 4 49.87 -37.92 -41.85
C ASN A 4 49.99 -37.17 -40.53
N ILE A 5 50.98 -36.27 -40.43
CA ILE A 5 51.19 -35.41 -39.26
C ILE A 5 50.09 -34.34 -39.21
N THR A 6 49.73 -33.73 -40.35
CA THR A 6 48.64 -32.76 -40.41
C THR A 6 47.29 -33.41 -40.11
N LEU A 7 47.01 -34.61 -40.64
CA LEU A 7 45.81 -35.37 -40.29
C LEU A 7 45.74 -35.69 -38.79
N LEU A 8 46.84 -36.16 -38.19
CA LEU A 8 46.89 -36.46 -36.76
C LEU A 8 46.63 -35.22 -35.89
N ASN A 9 47.18 -34.07 -36.26
CA ASN A 9 46.93 -32.80 -35.58
C ASN A 9 45.47 -32.34 -35.70
N THR A 10 44.85 -32.51 -36.87
CA THR A 10 43.42 -32.15 -37.04
C THR A 10 42.51 -33.02 -36.19
N ILE A 11 42.78 -34.32 -36.10
CA ILE A 11 42.02 -35.24 -35.24
C ILE A 11 42.17 -34.84 -33.77
N LEU A 12 43.39 -34.51 -33.34
CA LEU A 12 43.67 -34.09 -31.96
C LEU A 12 42.89 -32.82 -31.57
N MET A 13 42.79 -31.85 -32.48
CA MET A 13 42.01 -30.62 -32.26
C MET A 13 40.50 -30.88 -32.13
N ILE A 14 39.96 -31.78 -32.95
CA ILE A 14 38.54 -32.16 -32.89
C ILE A 14 38.21 -32.84 -31.54
N VAL A 15 39.09 -33.73 -31.08
CA VAL A 15 38.94 -34.39 -29.77
C VAL A 15 38.97 -33.36 -28.62
N LEU A 16 39.86 -32.37 -28.69
CA LEU A 16 39.98 -31.32 -27.68
C LEU A 16 38.71 -30.46 -27.59
N ILE A 17 38.13 -30.09 -28.74
CA ILE A 17 36.86 -29.36 -28.81
C ILE A 17 35.71 -30.20 -28.23
N LEU A 18 35.66 -31.50 -28.54
CA LEU A 18 34.68 -32.43 -27.98
C LEU A 18 34.79 -32.55 -26.45
N LEU A 19 36.00 -32.58 -25.89
CA LEU A 19 36.20 -32.61 -24.44
C LEU A 19 35.74 -31.32 -23.76
N ILE A 20 36.03 -30.15 -24.35
CA ILE A 20 35.61 -28.85 -23.81
C ILE A 20 34.07 -28.74 -23.81
N THR A 21 33.43 -29.12 -24.92
CA THR A 21 31.96 -29.13 -25.02
C THR A 21 31.31 -30.09 -24.04
N LEU A 22 31.89 -31.29 -23.83
CA LEU A 22 31.43 -32.22 -22.81
C LEU A 22 31.62 -31.67 -21.38
N MET A 23 32.71 -30.95 -21.09
CA MET A 23 32.89 -30.30 -19.79
C MET A 23 31.85 -29.22 -19.52
N ILE A 24 31.58 -28.33 -20.48
CA ILE A 24 30.55 -27.29 -20.36
C ILE A 24 29.17 -27.92 -20.17
N PHE A 25 28.87 -29.00 -20.91
CA PHE A 25 27.61 -29.73 -20.78
C PHE A 25 27.48 -30.44 -19.43
N LYS A 26 28.59 -31.01 -18.92
CA LYS A 26 28.64 -31.65 -17.60
C LYS A 26 28.48 -30.62 -16.47
N GLU A 27 29.09 -29.45 -16.55
CA GLU A 27 28.92 -28.37 -15.57
C GLU A 27 27.47 -27.86 -15.53
N ARG A 28 26.82 -27.69 -16.69
CA ARG A 28 25.38 -27.36 -16.73
C ARG A 28 24.49 -28.42 -16.11
N LYS A 29 24.84 -29.70 -16.23
CA LYS A 29 24.06 -30.81 -15.64
C LYS A 29 24.38 -31.04 -14.15
N SER A 30 25.58 -30.67 -13.69
CA SER A 30 26.03 -30.90 -12.31
C SER A 30 25.67 -29.75 -11.35
N GLY A 31 25.18 -28.62 -11.85
CA GLY A 31 24.72 -27.48 -11.05
C GLY A 31 23.36 -27.64 -10.35
N SER A 32 22.67 -28.78 -10.49
CA SER A 32 21.34 -29.00 -9.91
C SER A 32 21.30 -30.22 -8.98
N ARG A 33 22.12 -30.19 -7.94
CA ARG A 33 21.92 -31.03 -6.73
C ARG A 33 22.05 -30.17 -5.49
N ILE A 34 21.05 -29.32 -5.27
CA ILE A 34 20.75 -28.82 -3.93
C ILE A 34 20.03 -29.99 -3.22
N ASN A 35 20.71 -30.55 -2.22
CA ASN A 35 20.10 -31.45 -1.27
C ASN A 35 19.05 -30.67 -0.47
N CYS A 36 17.77 -30.88 -0.76
CA CYS A 36 16.68 -30.60 0.16
C CYS A 36 15.90 -31.89 0.40
N HIS A 37 16.16 -32.50 1.56
CA HIS A 37 15.27 -33.48 2.18
C HIS A 37 13.94 -32.78 2.45
N GLY A 38 12.92 -33.09 1.67
CA GLY A 38 11.59 -32.51 1.84
C GLY A 38 10.62 -32.99 0.78
N LYS A 39 10.01 -34.16 1.03
CA LYS A 39 8.77 -34.72 0.45
C LYS A 39 8.60 -34.66 -1.07
N GLN A 40 8.56 -35.87 -1.63
CA GLN A 40 7.95 -36.26 -2.90
C GLN A 40 6.77 -35.35 -3.31
N ASN A 41 6.88 -34.76 -4.50
CA ASN A 41 5.90 -34.74 -5.61
C ASN A 41 6.43 -33.79 -6.70
N ASN A 42 7.41 -34.25 -7.49
CA ASN A 42 7.84 -33.52 -8.68
C ASN A 42 7.07 -34.07 -9.88
N GLU A 43 5.86 -33.55 -10.09
CA GLU A 43 5.38 -33.34 -11.46
C GLU A 43 6.29 -32.28 -12.08
N GLU A 44 6.85 -32.60 -13.25
CA GLU A 44 7.59 -31.64 -14.07
C GLU A 44 6.64 -30.53 -14.49
N ALA A 45 6.53 -29.48 -13.66
CA ALA A 45 5.72 -28.32 -13.96
C ALA A 45 6.24 -27.69 -15.25
N HIS A 46 5.44 -27.80 -16.30
CA HIS A 46 5.69 -27.15 -17.56
C HIS A 46 5.72 -25.64 -17.29
N PRO A 47 6.54 -24.83 -17.99
CA PRO A 47 6.51 -23.37 -17.83
C PRO A 47 5.11 -22.75 -18.00
N ASN A 48 4.20 -23.45 -18.68
CA ASN A 48 2.79 -23.09 -18.80
C ASN A 48 2.00 -23.26 -17.48
N ASP A 49 2.37 -24.24 -16.64
CA ASP A 49 1.71 -24.51 -15.36
C ASP A 49 2.06 -23.45 -14.33
N ILE A 50 3.30 -22.95 -14.32
CA ILE A 50 3.71 -21.84 -13.45
C ILE A 50 2.93 -20.56 -13.81
N PHE A 51 2.73 -20.30 -15.11
CA PHE A 51 1.93 -19.16 -15.56
C PHE A 51 0.45 -19.30 -15.18
N ALA A 52 -0.12 -20.51 -15.32
CA ALA A 52 -1.48 -20.80 -14.90
C ALA A 52 -1.67 -20.67 -13.37
N ILE A 53 -0.70 -21.14 -12.58
CA ILE A 53 -0.70 -21.01 -11.11
C ILE A 53 -0.61 -19.54 -10.70
N ASN A 54 0.30 -18.77 -11.31
CA ASN A 54 0.44 -17.35 -11.01
C ASN A 54 -0.82 -16.56 -11.39
N ASN A 55 -1.42 -16.85 -12.54
CA ASN A 55 -2.69 -16.24 -12.92
C ASN A 55 -3.81 -16.59 -11.94
N LYS A 56 -3.87 -17.84 -11.49
CA LYS A 56 -4.84 -18.28 -10.47
C LYS A 56 -4.65 -17.52 -9.16
N ILE A 57 -3.41 -17.38 -8.68
CA ILE A 57 -3.10 -16.62 -7.46
C ILE A 57 -3.50 -15.15 -7.62
N VAL A 58 -3.25 -14.56 -8.79
CA VAL A 58 -3.64 -13.17 -9.07
C VAL A 58 -5.16 -13.03 -9.12
N THR A 59 -5.89 -13.95 -9.75
CA THR A 59 -7.36 -13.92 -9.78
C THR A 59 -7.96 -14.12 -8.39
N ASP A 60 -7.38 -14.99 -7.57
CA ASP A 60 -7.84 -15.22 -6.20
C ASP A 60 -7.64 -13.96 -5.34
N LYS A 61 -6.50 -13.26 -5.50
CA LYS A 61 -6.25 -11.96 -4.86
C LYS A 61 -7.19 -10.86 -5.35
N ILE A 62 -7.52 -10.84 -6.64
CA ILE A 62 -8.50 -9.88 -7.18
C ILE A 62 -9.87 -10.13 -6.53
N ALA A 63 -10.32 -11.38 -6.45
CA ALA A 63 -11.59 -11.73 -5.80
C ALA A 63 -11.60 -11.36 -4.31
N GLU A 64 -10.49 -11.56 -3.59
CA GLU A 64 -10.33 -11.14 -2.19
C GLU A 64 -10.46 -9.62 -2.04
N LEU A 65 -9.76 -8.85 -2.88
CA LEU A 65 -9.83 -7.39 -2.88
C LEU A 65 -11.22 -6.86 -3.24
N GLU A 66 -11.92 -7.50 -4.18
CA GLU A 66 -13.31 -7.16 -4.51
C GLU A 66 -14.25 -7.37 -3.32
N GLN A 67 -14.07 -8.46 -2.58
CA GLN A 67 -14.83 -8.72 -1.35
C GLN A 67 -14.52 -7.69 -0.27
N GLU A 68 -13.25 -7.30 -0.11
CA GLU A 68 -12.84 -6.28 0.85
C GLU A 68 -13.43 -4.90 0.48
N ILE A 69 -13.42 -4.52 -0.80
CA ILE A 69 -14.06 -3.29 -1.29
C ILE A 69 -15.57 -3.31 -1.01
N LEU A 70 -16.25 -4.43 -1.28
CA LEU A 70 -17.67 -4.57 -1.00
C LEU A 70 -17.97 -4.45 0.50
N LYS A 71 -17.12 -5.05 1.35
CA LYS A 71 -17.23 -4.95 2.80
C LYS A 71 -17.02 -3.52 3.28
N LEU A 72 -15.96 -2.85 2.83
CA LEU A 72 -15.68 -1.46 3.17
C LEU A 72 -16.79 -0.51 2.70
N LYS A 73 -17.33 -0.72 1.49
CA LYS A 73 -18.46 0.05 0.99
C LYS A 73 -19.70 -0.14 1.86
N LYS A 74 -19.97 -1.37 2.30
CA LYS A 74 -21.09 -1.68 3.20
C LYS A 74 -20.89 -1.05 4.59
N GLU A 75 -19.69 -1.12 5.14
CA GLU A 75 -19.34 -0.50 6.41
C GLU A 75 -19.42 1.02 6.35
N ASN A 76 -18.92 1.64 5.27
CA ASN A 76 -19.02 3.06 5.04
C ASN A 76 -20.49 3.50 4.92
N ASN A 77 -21.29 2.79 4.13
CA ASN A 77 -22.73 3.06 4.01
C ASN A 77 -23.44 2.91 5.36
N ARG A 78 -23.09 1.91 6.17
CA ARG A 78 -23.65 1.75 7.52
C ARG A 78 -23.29 2.92 8.43
N THR A 79 -22.04 3.39 8.38
CA THR A 79 -21.58 4.56 9.15
C THR A 79 -22.29 5.84 8.69
N ILE A 80 -22.42 6.04 7.37
CA ILE A 80 -23.17 7.15 6.79
C ILE A 80 -24.64 7.08 7.23
N SER A 81 -25.30 5.93 7.10
CA SER A 81 -26.69 5.78 7.55
C SER A 81 -26.86 5.93 9.06
N GLN A 82 -25.86 5.58 9.87
CA GLN A 82 -25.90 5.85 11.32
C GLN A 82 -25.72 7.33 11.64
N TYR A 83 -24.84 8.02 10.90
CA TYR A 83 -24.66 9.46 11.01
C TYR A 83 -25.92 10.21 10.55
N GLU A 84 -26.48 9.83 9.40
CA GLU A 84 -27.75 10.35 8.88
C GLU A 84 -28.90 10.00 9.81
N LYS A 85 -28.96 8.80 10.41
CA LYS A 85 -30.03 8.46 11.36
C LYS A 85 -29.94 9.30 12.64
N ASN A 86 -28.72 9.49 13.16
CA ASN A 86 -28.48 10.34 14.33
C ASN A 86 -28.76 11.83 14.01
N ASN A 87 -28.55 12.28 12.78
CA ASN A 87 -28.89 13.63 12.33
C ASN A 87 -30.36 13.77 11.88
N SER A 88 -31.02 12.69 11.44
CA SER A 88 -32.42 12.69 11.02
C SER A 88 -33.39 12.78 12.19
N LEU A 89 -32.95 12.38 13.41
CA LEU A 89 -33.65 12.68 14.65
C LEU A 89 -33.56 14.17 15.03
N THR A 90 -32.75 14.96 14.31
CA THR A 90 -32.66 16.42 14.44
C THR A 90 -33.14 17.19 13.20
N ASP A 91 -33.52 16.52 12.10
CA ASP A 91 -33.75 17.15 10.78
C ASP A 91 -35.20 17.08 10.25
N GLU A 92 -36.20 16.85 11.10
CA GLU A 92 -37.61 17.06 10.67
C GLU A 92 -38.06 18.54 10.74
N HIS A 93 -37.13 19.46 11.04
CA HIS A 93 -37.39 20.89 10.93
C HIS A 93 -36.10 21.64 10.58
N ASN A 94 -35.83 21.85 9.29
CA ASN A 94 -35.34 23.14 8.78
C ASN A 94 -35.03 23.12 7.28
N THR A 95 -36.04 23.48 6.48
CA THR A 95 -35.89 24.27 5.25
C THR A 95 -35.38 25.69 5.56
N ASN A 96 -34.31 25.81 6.33
CA ASN A 96 -33.67 27.09 6.64
C ASN A 96 -32.18 26.85 6.93
N ASN A 97 -31.35 26.92 5.89
CA ASN A 97 -29.89 26.74 5.90
C ASN A 97 -29.12 27.77 6.78
N ASN A 98 -29.80 28.53 7.63
CA ASN A 98 -29.20 29.46 8.57
C ASN A 98 -28.88 28.79 9.93
N PHE A 99 -29.69 27.81 10.36
CA PHE A 99 -29.56 27.27 11.72
C PHE A 99 -28.37 26.30 11.89
N GLY A 100 -28.10 25.46 10.88
CA GLY A 100 -26.95 24.53 10.90
C GLY A 100 -25.59 25.24 10.90
N GLN A 101 -25.49 26.40 10.23
CA GLN A 101 -24.28 27.21 10.24
C GLN A 101 -24.08 27.92 11.59
N VAL A 102 -25.16 28.43 12.20
CA VAL A 102 -25.12 29.05 13.54
C VAL A 102 -24.76 28.04 14.63
N LEU A 103 -25.30 26.81 14.56
CA LEU A 103 -24.96 25.74 15.51
C LEU A 103 -23.48 25.37 15.44
N ASN A 104 -22.90 25.29 14.22
CA ASN A 104 -21.48 25.00 14.03
C ASN A 104 -20.58 26.14 14.52
N HIS A 105 -20.95 27.39 14.25
CA HIS A 105 -20.20 28.55 14.72
C HIS A 105 -20.23 28.68 16.26
N ASN A 106 -21.37 28.43 16.90
CA ASN A 106 -21.46 28.44 18.37
C ASN A 106 -20.61 27.34 18.99
N LEU A 107 -20.65 26.12 18.43
CA LEU A 107 -19.81 25.01 18.86
C LEU A 107 -18.31 25.30 18.67
N PHE A 108 -17.95 25.98 17.57
CA PHE A 108 -16.58 26.43 17.33
C PHE A 108 -16.13 27.43 18.41
N LYS A 109 -16.97 28.41 18.76
CA LYS A 109 -16.68 29.39 19.82
C LYS A 109 -16.59 28.74 21.19
N GLU A 110 -17.42 27.75 21.48
CA GLU A 110 -17.39 27.01 22.74
C GLU A 110 -16.08 26.22 22.90
N LYS A 111 -15.73 25.40 21.91
CA LYS A 111 -14.49 24.59 21.91
C LYS A 111 -13.22 25.43 21.99
N ASN A 112 -13.27 26.65 21.46
CA ASN A 112 -12.13 27.57 21.41
C ASN A 112 -12.27 28.76 22.36
N SER A 113 -13.19 28.68 23.32
CA SER A 113 -13.50 29.77 24.26
C SER A 113 -12.25 30.26 25.01
N ASN A 114 -11.35 29.35 25.40
CA ASN A 114 -10.09 29.70 26.07
C ASN A 114 -9.20 30.62 25.23
N ILE A 115 -9.04 30.34 23.93
CA ILE A 115 -8.26 31.17 23.00
C ILE A 115 -8.94 32.53 22.83
N ILE A 116 -10.25 32.53 22.62
CA ILE A 116 -11.05 33.74 22.38
C ILE A 116 -11.03 34.65 23.61
N ASN A 117 -11.15 34.09 24.82
CA ASN A 117 -11.18 34.84 26.07
C ASN A 117 -9.82 35.50 26.35
N LEU A 118 -8.72 34.75 26.21
CA LEU A 118 -7.37 35.32 26.39
C LEU A 118 -7.08 36.42 25.35
N TYR A 119 -7.51 36.25 24.11
CA TYR A 119 -7.36 37.28 23.09
C TYR A 119 -8.20 38.53 23.41
N LYS A 120 -9.43 38.36 23.89
CA LYS A 120 -10.29 39.47 24.35
C LYS A 120 -9.72 40.21 25.57
N GLN A 121 -8.95 39.52 26.41
CA GLN A 121 -8.21 40.11 27.54
C GLN A 121 -6.95 40.87 27.11
N GLY A 122 -6.63 40.88 25.80
CA GLY A 122 -5.49 41.61 25.25
C GLY A 122 -4.19 40.82 25.19
N ALA A 123 -4.21 39.50 25.47
CA ALA A 123 -3.01 38.68 25.39
C ALA A 123 -2.52 38.56 23.93
N PRO A 124 -1.21 38.70 23.67
CA PRO A 124 -0.67 38.53 22.33
C PRO A 124 -0.73 37.06 21.90
N LYS A 125 -0.97 36.81 20.61
CA LYS A 125 -1.16 35.45 20.05
C LYS A 125 -0.05 34.46 20.42
N LYS A 126 1.20 34.93 20.47
CA LYS A 126 2.38 34.14 20.86
C LYS A 126 2.32 33.66 22.31
N GLU A 127 1.77 34.48 23.20
CA GLU A 127 1.63 34.17 24.61
C GLU A 127 0.48 33.20 24.84
N ILE A 128 -0.66 33.41 24.16
CA ILE A 128 -1.80 32.46 24.16
C ILE A 128 -1.35 31.07 23.72
N ALA A 129 -0.56 30.99 22.64
CA ALA A 129 -0.01 29.74 22.12
C ALA A 129 0.84 29.01 23.17
N LYS A 130 1.66 29.74 23.95
CA LYS A 130 2.46 29.18 25.04
C LYS A 130 1.60 28.71 26.21
N ILE A 131 0.65 29.54 26.66
CA ILE A 131 -0.24 29.23 27.79
C ILE A 131 -1.07 27.97 27.53
N LEU A 132 -1.61 27.85 26.32
CA LEU A 132 -2.50 26.75 25.95
C LEU A 132 -1.78 25.56 25.30
N ASN A 133 -0.44 25.60 25.19
CA ASN A 133 0.39 24.62 24.50
C ASN A 133 -0.14 24.30 23.08
N LYS A 134 -0.42 25.35 22.31
CA LYS A 134 -0.95 25.28 20.93
C LYS A 134 0.01 25.92 19.95
N SER A 135 -0.14 25.60 18.66
CA SER A 135 0.65 26.28 17.64
C SER A 135 0.18 27.73 17.48
N ILE A 136 1.11 28.65 17.16
CA ILE A 136 0.77 30.07 16.90
C ILE A 136 -0.24 30.16 15.74
N ARG A 137 -0.09 29.29 14.73
CA ARG A 137 -0.98 29.26 13.56
C ARG A 137 -2.40 28.80 13.90
N GLU A 138 -2.54 27.86 14.83
CA GLU A 138 -3.85 27.45 15.35
C GLU A 138 -4.54 28.60 16.07
N VAL A 139 -3.82 29.32 16.94
CA VAL A 139 -4.34 30.51 17.63
C VAL A 139 -4.77 31.60 16.63
N GLU A 140 -3.96 31.84 15.60
CA GLU A 140 -4.29 32.80 14.53
C GLU A 140 -5.55 32.42 13.76
N MET A 141 -5.64 31.15 13.35
CA MET A 141 -6.80 30.63 12.65
C MET A 141 -8.06 30.79 13.49
N VAL A 142 -8.00 30.43 14.77
CA VAL A 142 -9.15 30.55 15.69
C VAL A 142 -9.60 31.99 15.85
N ILE A 143 -8.67 32.92 16.07
CA ILE A 143 -9.00 34.34 16.21
C ILE A 143 -9.61 34.88 14.91
N ASN A 144 -9.10 34.47 13.75
CA ASN A 144 -9.61 34.94 12.47
C ASN A 144 -11.01 34.42 12.16
N LEU A 145 -11.31 33.18 12.54
CA LEU A 145 -12.64 32.55 12.33
C LEU A 145 -13.67 32.93 13.39
N ALA A 146 -13.23 33.45 14.55
CA ALA A 146 -14.13 33.88 15.63
C ALA A 146 -14.63 35.33 15.48
N LYS A 147 -14.04 36.12 14.57
CA LYS A 147 -14.46 37.47 14.19
C LYS A 147 -15.74 37.40 13.36
#